data_AF-A0A971IWC7-F1
#
_entry.id   AF-A0A971IWC7-F1
#
_cell.length_a   1.000
_cell.length_b   1.000
_cell.length_c   1.000
_cell.angle_alpha   90.00
_cell.angle_beta   90.00
_cell.angle_gamma   90.00
#
_symmetry.space_group_name_H-M   'P 1'
#
loop_
_entity.id
_entity.type
_entity.pdbx_description
1 polymer ?
#
loop_
_entity_poly.entity_id
_entity_poly.type
_entity_poly.pdbx_seq_one_letter_code
_entity_poly.pdbx_strand_id
1 'polypeptide(L)'
;MVLAESALLRKNNISHEVNPFVFNKNLSSFCKVNNTEELRLLHDKNLLDYVRTGTVRNELMYNCIDNMEDLLFEKNYNMESSSNIFYIDLFLKRSTLFINHLMIGQEYVEAGEQADRGLRTIYLLTADDKHYSYLFKKTDLTPTGQKMMSRAKWFSMLNLVSPYIIGIHNIELSKNINANFSFGYMLTPVGEAYIQNYWLKISQDIYKLNFTLYRLSGNIGYHAELDLLNKKVTKRFDLRTKLIACNTSTYLHDYSIPNSIGIGFEQELKYMISSRCNLTVGYSIKSPGYFSSTLSSTEDFQLKTGISWKL
;
A
#
# COMPACT_ATOMS: atom_id res chain seq x y z
N MET A 1 10.52 3.25 -3.40
CA MET A 1 10.11 2.08 -2.60
C MET A 1 11.01 1.86 -1.38
N VAL A 2 12.34 1.83 -1.53
CA VAL A 2 13.31 1.65 -0.42
C VAL A 2 13.15 2.65 0.74
N LEU A 3 12.68 3.87 0.45
CA LEU A 3 12.43 4.90 1.46
C LEU A 3 11.35 4.51 2.48
N ALA A 4 10.35 3.69 2.11
CA ALA A 4 9.33 3.23 3.06
C ALA A 4 9.91 2.28 4.11
N GLU A 5 10.80 1.39 3.67
CA GLU A 5 11.53 0.49 4.56
C GLU A 5 12.48 1.28 5.46
N SER A 6 13.22 2.24 4.90
CA SER A 6 14.03 3.16 5.70
C SER A 6 13.21 3.89 6.76
N ALA A 7 12.04 4.43 6.40
CA ALA A 7 11.17 5.11 7.36
C ALA A 7 10.67 4.17 8.47
N LEU A 8 10.32 2.93 8.14
CA LEU A 8 9.92 1.91 9.11
C LEU A 8 11.07 1.53 10.06
N LEU A 9 12.29 1.39 9.54
CA LEU A 9 13.47 1.08 10.34
C LEU A 9 13.87 2.28 11.24
N ARG A 10 13.80 3.52 10.74
CA ARG A 10 14.03 4.73 11.54
C ARG A 10 13.04 4.86 12.68
N LYS A 11 11.75 4.61 12.42
CA LYS A 11 10.69 4.59 13.45
C LYS A 11 11.05 3.65 14.60
N ASN A 12 11.73 2.55 14.32
CA ASN A 12 12.13 1.54 15.30
C ASN A 12 13.58 1.71 15.81
N ASN A 13 14.23 2.85 15.52
CA ASN A 13 15.62 3.14 15.91
C ASN A 13 16.64 2.09 15.42
N ILE A 14 16.41 1.50 14.24
CA ILE A 14 17.30 0.49 13.64
C ILE A 14 18.27 1.17 12.68
N SER A 15 19.56 0.89 12.82
CA SER A 15 20.63 1.42 11.98
C SER A 15 20.66 0.70 10.63
N HIS A 16 20.70 1.45 9.53
CA HIS A 16 20.62 0.87 8.18
C HIS A 16 21.28 1.75 7.12
N GLU A 17 21.70 1.12 6.04
CA GLU A 17 22.15 1.74 4.79
C GLU A 17 21.03 1.73 3.76
N VAL A 18 20.94 2.81 2.97
CA VAL A 18 19.94 2.96 1.89
C VAL A 18 20.64 3.35 0.61
N ASN A 19 20.41 2.57 -0.45
CA ASN A 19 20.70 2.98 -1.81
C ASN A 19 19.41 2.92 -2.64
N PRO A 20 18.82 4.08 -3.00
CA PRO A 20 17.58 4.11 -3.77
C PRO A 20 17.80 3.88 -5.27
N PHE A 21 19.04 3.88 -5.75
CA PHE A 21 19.37 3.79 -7.16
C PHE A 21 19.77 2.38 -7.58
N VAL A 22 19.41 1.98 -8.79
CA VAL A 22 19.85 0.71 -9.39
C VAL A 22 21.30 0.75 -9.88
N PHE A 23 21.88 1.95 -10.05
CA PHE A 23 23.27 2.14 -10.46
C PHE A 23 24.23 1.94 -9.28
N ASN A 24 24.34 0.70 -8.81
CA ASN A 24 25.26 0.32 -7.74
C ASN A 24 25.81 -1.09 -7.97
N LYS A 25 26.73 -1.55 -7.11
CA LYS A 25 27.38 -2.87 -7.21
C LYS A 25 26.40 -4.05 -7.27
N ASN A 26 25.23 -3.87 -6.68
CA ASN A 26 24.17 -4.87 -6.56
C ASN A 26 23.11 -4.77 -7.68
N LEU A 27 23.26 -3.81 -8.61
CA LEU A 27 22.31 -3.51 -9.70
C LEU A 27 20.84 -3.41 -9.26
N SER A 28 20.62 -3.06 -7.99
CA SER A 28 19.30 -3.09 -7.36
C SER A 28 19.22 -2.09 -6.21
N SER A 29 18.07 -1.46 -6.03
CA SER A 29 17.85 -0.57 -4.89
C SER A 29 17.71 -1.40 -3.61
N PHE A 30 18.39 -1.02 -2.52
CA PHE A 30 18.38 -1.79 -1.28
C PHE A 30 18.26 -0.91 -0.03
N CYS A 31 17.67 -1.49 1.01
CA CYS A 31 17.77 -1.02 2.40
C CYS A 31 18.35 -2.19 3.18
N LYS A 32 19.55 -2.03 3.73
CA LYS A 32 20.27 -3.09 4.46
C LYS A 32 20.42 -2.66 5.90
N VAL A 33 20.03 -3.50 6.84
CA VAL A 33 20.26 -3.26 8.27
C VAL A 33 21.74 -3.48 8.58
N ASN A 34 22.31 -2.59 9.40
CA ASN A 34 23.72 -2.62 9.76
C ASN A 34 24.03 -3.67 10.85
N ASN A 35 23.06 -3.92 11.74
CA ASN A 35 23.18 -4.88 12.84
C ASN A 35 21.99 -5.83 12.86
N THR A 36 22.25 -7.10 12.63
CA THR A 36 21.20 -8.12 12.59
C THR A 36 20.55 -8.42 13.94
N GLU A 37 21.23 -8.16 15.06
CA GLU A 37 20.62 -8.27 16.38
C GLU A 37 19.52 -7.23 16.60
N GLU A 38 19.58 -6.07 15.93
CA GLU A 38 18.50 -5.08 15.99
C GLU A 38 17.22 -5.60 15.33
N LEU A 39 17.34 -6.41 14.27
CA LEU A 39 16.20 -7.06 13.63
C LEU A 39 15.62 -8.18 14.48
N ARG A 40 16.46 -8.96 15.16
CA ARG A 40 16.01 -9.96 16.11
C ARG A 40 15.28 -9.31 17.29
N LEU A 41 15.82 -8.23 17.84
CA LEU A 41 15.15 -7.46 18.88
C LEU A 41 13.82 -6.87 18.41
N LEU A 42 13.73 -6.42 17.14
CA LEU A 42 12.47 -5.98 16.56
C LEU A 42 11.46 -7.13 16.46
N HIS A 43 11.89 -8.30 15.98
CA HIS A 43 11.06 -9.49 15.94
C HIS A 43 10.47 -9.82 17.31
N ASP A 44 11.30 -9.84 18.35
CA ASP A 44 10.91 -10.24 19.70
C ASP A 44 10.02 -9.19 20.39
N LYS A 45 10.23 -7.90 20.12
CA LYS A 45 9.50 -6.79 20.79
C LYS A 45 8.28 -6.30 20.02
N ASN A 46 8.32 -6.33 18.69
CA ASN A 46 7.30 -5.80 17.81
C ASN A 46 7.27 -6.60 16.50
N LEU A 47 6.71 -7.80 16.62
CA LEU A 47 6.56 -8.73 15.51
C LEU A 47 5.82 -8.11 14.31
N LEU A 48 4.86 -7.20 14.55
CA LEU A 48 4.11 -6.55 13.46
C LEU A 48 5.04 -5.73 12.57
N ASP A 49 5.84 -4.84 13.16
CA ASP A 49 6.78 -4.02 12.41
C ASP A 49 7.89 -4.87 11.78
N TYR A 50 8.31 -5.96 12.43
CA TYR A 50 9.25 -6.92 11.84
C TYR A 50 8.70 -7.57 10.57
N VAL A 51 7.49 -8.13 10.61
CA VAL A 51 6.83 -8.70 9.41
C VAL A 51 6.67 -7.62 8.34
N ARG A 52 6.33 -6.39 8.76
CA ARG A 52 6.14 -5.23 7.88
C ARG A 52 7.39 -4.81 7.13
N THR A 53 8.59 -5.11 7.63
CA THR A 53 9.82 -4.93 6.81
C THR A 53 9.78 -5.71 5.49
N GLY A 54 9.03 -6.81 5.43
CA GLY A 54 8.82 -7.59 4.21
C GLY A 54 7.74 -7.04 3.26
N THR A 55 6.81 -6.22 3.75
CA THR A 55 5.60 -5.81 3.00
C THR A 55 5.53 -4.31 2.71
N VAL A 56 6.20 -3.47 3.51
CA VAL A 56 6.04 -2.01 3.48
C VAL A 56 6.35 -1.38 2.11
N ARG A 57 7.21 -2.02 1.30
CA ARG A 57 7.48 -1.59 -0.08
C ARG A 57 6.26 -1.76 -0.98
N ASN A 58 5.59 -2.91 -0.87
CA ASN A 58 4.36 -3.19 -1.63
C ASN A 58 3.21 -2.32 -1.15
N GLU A 59 3.10 -2.08 0.17
CA GLU A 59 2.11 -1.16 0.73
C GLU A 59 2.27 0.27 0.18
N LEU A 60 3.50 0.81 0.18
CA LEU A 60 3.76 2.12 -0.42
C LEU A 60 3.48 2.12 -1.94
N MET A 61 3.89 1.06 -2.65
CA MET A 61 3.65 0.95 -4.09
C MET A 61 2.15 0.94 -4.40
N TYR A 62 1.34 0.25 -3.59
CA TYR A 62 -0.11 0.27 -3.71
C TYR A 62 -0.66 1.67 -3.46
N ASN A 63 -0.22 2.37 -2.42
CA ASN A 63 -0.64 3.76 -2.16
C ASN A 63 -0.28 4.70 -3.31
N CYS A 64 0.87 4.48 -3.98
CA CYS A 64 1.22 5.23 -5.19
C CYS A 64 0.28 4.92 -6.36
N ILE A 65 -0.01 3.65 -6.62
CA ILE A 65 -0.97 3.21 -7.64
C ILE A 65 -2.35 3.82 -7.39
N ASP A 66 -2.81 3.77 -6.15
CA ASP A 66 -4.12 4.27 -5.73
C ASP A 66 -4.27 5.78 -5.98
N ASN A 67 -3.26 6.56 -5.60
CA ASN A 67 -3.20 7.99 -5.90
C ASN A 67 -3.09 8.28 -7.41
N MET A 68 -2.42 7.41 -8.17
CA MET A 68 -2.35 7.55 -9.62
C MET A 68 -3.71 7.34 -10.28
N GLU A 69 -4.45 6.32 -9.85
CA GLU A 69 -5.78 6.03 -10.36
C GLU A 69 -6.81 7.11 -9.96
N ASP A 70 -6.70 7.69 -8.76
CA ASP A 70 -7.46 8.88 -8.36
C ASP A 70 -7.24 10.03 -9.36
N LEU A 71 -5.98 10.36 -9.64
CA LEU A 71 -5.62 11.44 -10.57
C LEU A 71 -6.11 11.19 -12.00
N LEU A 72 -6.02 9.95 -12.48
CA LEU A 72 -6.53 9.58 -13.81
C LEU A 72 -8.04 9.73 -13.90
N PHE A 73 -8.78 9.33 -12.86
CA PHE A 73 -10.22 9.50 -12.80
C PHE A 73 -10.61 10.98 -12.83
N GLU A 74 -9.92 11.81 -12.05
CA GLU A 74 -10.21 13.23 -11.92
C GLU A 74 -9.97 14.02 -13.21
N LYS A 75 -8.84 13.80 -13.87
CA LYS A 75 -8.36 14.65 -14.96
C LYS A 75 -8.82 14.22 -16.34
N ASN A 76 -9.47 13.05 -16.47
CA ASN A 76 -9.95 12.51 -17.74
C ASN A 76 -8.84 12.52 -18.82
N TYR A 77 -7.66 12.00 -18.47
CA TYR A 77 -6.52 11.97 -19.37
C TYR A 77 -6.71 10.94 -20.49
N ASN A 78 -6.82 11.39 -21.73
CA ASN A 78 -6.72 10.50 -22.90
C ASN A 78 -5.28 10.03 -23.08
N MET A 79 -5.06 8.75 -23.45
CA MET A 79 -3.74 8.16 -23.67
C MET A 79 -2.86 8.98 -24.64
N GLU A 80 -3.44 9.65 -25.63
CA GLU A 80 -2.69 10.36 -26.69
C GLU A 80 -1.95 11.64 -26.25
N SER A 81 -2.11 12.10 -25.02
CA SER A 81 -1.35 13.26 -24.49
C SER A 81 -0.16 12.80 -23.63
N SER A 82 0.58 13.72 -23.01
CA SER A 82 1.70 13.45 -22.07
C SER A 82 1.38 12.47 -20.92
N SER A 83 0.11 12.06 -20.79
CA SER A 83 -0.42 10.95 -19.99
C SER A 83 0.10 9.56 -20.37
N ASN A 84 0.65 9.32 -21.57
CA ASN A 84 1.22 8.01 -21.92
C ASN A 84 2.27 7.51 -20.91
N ILE A 85 3.14 8.41 -20.42
CA ILE A 85 4.13 8.07 -19.38
C ILE A 85 3.44 7.66 -18.09
N PHE A 86 2.31 8.28 -17.76
CA PHE A 86 1.54 7.99 -16.56
C PHE A 86 0.89 6.60 -16.62
N TYR A 87 0.33 6.23 -17.77
CA TYR A 87 -0.21 4.89 -18.02
C TYR A 87 0.90 3.82 -18.00
N ILE A 88 2.06 4.10 -18.59
CA ILE A 88 3.21 3.21 -18.55
C ILE A 88 3.70 3.02 -17.11
N ASP A 89 3.85 4.09 -16.33
CA ASP A 89 4.27 4.00 -14.93
C ASP A 89 3.24 3.23 -14.08
N LEU A 90 1.94 3.46 -14.31
CA LEU A 90 0.88 2.69 -13.64
C LEU A 90 0.98 1.20 -13.98
N PHE A 91 1.11 0.86 -15.27
CA PHE A 91 1.27 -0.51 -15.73
C PHE A 91 2.50 -1.18 -15.13
N LEU A 92 3.64 -0.48 -15.09
CA LEU A 92 4.88 -1.00 -14.50
C LEU A 92 4.72 -1.27 -13.00
N LYS A 93 4.09 -0.35 -12.23
CA LYS A 93 3.85 -0.56 -10.79
C LYS A 93 2.89 -1.72 -10.53
N ARG A 94 1.77 -1.77 -11.25
CA ARG A 94 0.76 -2.85 -11.20
C ARG A 94 1.40 -4.21 -11.54
N SER A 95 2.22 -4.24 -12.59
CA SER A 95 2.99 -5.43 -12.99
C SER A 95 4.05 -5.82 -11.98
N THR A 96 4.71 -4.85 -11.34
CA THR A 96 5.69 -5.11 -10.28
C THR A 96 5.03 -5.78 -9.08
N LEU A 97 3.83 -5.34 -8.66
CA LEU A 97 3.07 -6.03 -7.62
C LEU A 97 2.73 -7.47 -8.03
N PHE A 98 2.30 -7.69 -9.27
CA PHE A 98 2.07 -9.04 -9.78
C PHE A 98 3.33 -9.92 -9.74
N ILE A 99 4.44 -9.43 -10.30
CA ILE A 99 5.72 -10.14 -10.40
C ILE A 99 6.26 -10.45 -9.01
N ASN A 100 6.30 -9.49 -8.08
CA ASN A 100 6.82 -9.68 -6.72
C ASN A 100 6.19 -10.90 -6.02
N HIS A 101 4.90 -11.15 -6.24
CA HIS A 101 4.22 -12.31 -5.67
C HIS A 101 4.43 -13.60 -6.48
N LEU A 102 4.51 -13.49 -7.81
CA LEU A 102 4.82 -14.62 -8.69
C LEU A 102 6.19 -15.25 -8.36
N MET A 103 7.15 -14.40 -7.99
CA MET A 103 8.53 -14.78 -7.67
C MET A 103 8.72 -15.38 -6.28
N ILE A 104 7.69 -15.41 -5.42
CA ILE A 104 7.81 -15.98 -4.07
C ILE A 104 8.21 -17.46 -4.12
N GLY A 105 9.18 -17.85 -3.32
CA GLY A 105 9.72 -19.21 -3.23
C GLY A 105 10.54 -19.61 -4.46
N GLN A 106 10.92 -18.66 -5.32
CA GLN A 106 11.95 -18.87 -6.32
C GLN A 106 13.31 -18.49 -5.73
N GLU A 107 14.33 -19.29 -5.99
CA GLU A 107 15.70 -19.02 -5.53
C GLU A 107 16.24 -17.78 -6.27
N TYR A 108 16.02 -16.60 -5.70
CA TYR A 108 16.63 -15.37 -6.15
C TYR A 108 17.75 -14.98 -5.22
N VAL A 109 18.91 -14.68 -5.81
CA VAL A 109 20.01 -14.01 -5.13
C VAL A 109 19.60 -12.54 -4.96
N GLU A 110 18.83 -12.21 -3.91
CA GLU A 110 18.77 -10.83 -3.45
C GLU A 110 20.19 -10.45 -3.00
N ALA A 111 20.70 -9.33 -3.52
CA ALA A 111 21.96 -8.77 -3.08
C ALA A 111 21.78 -8.15 -1.67
N GLY A 112 21.75 -9.02 -0.67
CA GLY A 112 21.48 -8.71 0.73
C GLY A 112 21.16 -9.97 1.54
N GLU A 113 21.44 -9.92 2.84
CA GLU A 113 21.36 -11.07 3.78
C GLU A 113 19.93 -11.53 4.12
N GLN A 114 18.89 -11.06 3.43
CA GLN A 114 17.50 -11.45 3.66
C GLN A 114 16.91 -12.10 2.41
N ALA A 115 17.19 -13.39 2.22
CA ALA A 115 16.62 -14.17 1.15
C ALA A 115 15.09 -14.24 1.27
N ASP A 116 14.40 -13.93 0.16
CA ASP A 116 12.94 -14.02 -0.06
C ASP A 116 12.04 -13.47 1.05
N ARG A 117 11.84 -12.14 1.01
CA ARG A 117 10.96 -11.40 1.91
C ARG A 117 9.52 -11.92 1.92
N GLY A 118 9.00 -12.32 0.76
CA GLY A 118 7.63 -12.81 0.64
C GLY A 118 7.45 -14.15 1.35
N LEU A 119 8.43 -15.05 1.20
CA LEU A 119 8.46 -16.33 1.88
C LEU A 119 8.56 -16.17 3.39
N ARG A 120 9.46 -15.30 3.87
CA ARG A 120 9.54 -14.94 5.30
C ARG A 120 8.21 -14.42 5.83
N THR A 121 7.58 -13.47 5.12
CA THR A 121 6.29 -12.91 5.54
C THR A 121 5.23 -13.99 5.68
N ILE A 122 5.14 -14.91 4.71
CA ILE A 122 4.19 -16.03 4.77
C ILE A 122 4.50 -16.97 5.94
N TYR A 123 5.77 -17.28 6.17
CA TYR A 123 6.19 -18.09 7.33
C TYR A 123 5.68 -17.46 8.63
N LEU A 124 6.00 -16.19 8.88
CA LEU A 124 5.65 -15.49 10.12
C LEU A 124 4.13 -15.29 10.30
N LEU A 125 3.38 -15.29 9.20
CA LEU A 125 1.92 -15.21 9.23
C LEU A 125 1.25 -16.55 9.54
N THR A 126 1.92 -17.68 9.26
CA THR A 126 1.26 -19.00 9.25
C THR A 126 1.91 -20.07 10.12
N ALA A 127 3.09 -19.80 10.68
CA ALA A 127 3.76 -20.69 11.62
C ALA A 127 3.14 -20.55 13.02
N ASP A 128 2.99 -21.69 13.69
CA ASP A 128 2.57 -21.74 15.10
C ASP A 128 3.69 -21.21 16.01
N ASP A 129 4.94 -21.54 15.69
CA ASP A 129 6.14 -20.99 16.33
C ASP A 129 6.87 -20.03 15.39
N LYS A 130 6.65 -18.73 15.62
CA LYS A 130 7.23 -17.63 14.85
C LYS A 130 8.63 -17.35 15.37
N HIS A 131 9.57 -18.25 15.11
CA HIS A 131 10.97 -18.02 15.45
C HIS A 131 11.66 -17.14 14.43
N TYR A 132 12.67 -16.41 14.89
CA TYR A 132 13.54 -15.61 14.05
C TYR A 132 14.50 -16.51 13.25
N SER A 133 14.61 -16.27 11.93
CA SER A 133 15.63 -16.87 11.07
C SER A 133 16.14 -15.83 10.06
N TYR A 134 17.41 -15.99 9.67
CA TYR A 134 18.03 -15.22 8.59
C TYR A 134 17.65 -15.72 7.19
N LEU A 135 17.33 -17.01 7.10
CA LEU A 135 17.03 -17.69 5.85
C LEU A 135 15.75 -18.50 6.01
N PHE A 136 14.80 -18.26 5.12
CA PHE A 136 13.58 -19.05 5.01
C PHE A 136 13.63 -19.81 3.69
N LYS A 137 13.30 -21.09 3.75
CA LYS A 137 13.16 -21.99 2.60
C LYS A 137 11.72 -22.41 2.46
N LYS A 138 11.33 -22.77 1.24
CA LYS A 138 9.97 -23.26 0.96
C LYS A 138 9.60 -24.48 1.82
N THR A 139 10.59 -25.30 2.17
CA THR A 139 10.45 -26.46 3.06
C THR A 139 10.08 -26.08 4.48
N ASP A 140 10.32 -24.84 4.89
CA ASP A 140 10.05 -24.36 6.25
C ASP A 140 8.58 -23.92 6.41
N LEU A 141 7.82 -23.83 5.30
CA LEU A 141 6.41 -23.47 5.34
C LEU A 141 5.54 -24.66 5.77
N THR A 142 4.63 -24.39 6.70
CA THR A 142 3.50 -25.28 7.04
C THR A 142 2.61 -25.52 5.81
N PRO A 143 1.75 -26.57 5.80
CA PRO A 143 0.78 -26.76 4.72
C PRO A 143 -0.14 -25.54 4.50
N THR A 144 -0.46 -24.80 5.57
CA THR A 144 -1.22 -23.55 5.50
C THR A 144 -0.40 -22.45 4.81
N GLY A 145 0.88 -22.31 5.17
CA GLY A 145 1.82 -21.39 4.52
C GLY A 145 2.00 -21.70 3.03
N GLN A 146 2.14 -22.96 2.65
CA GLN A 146 2.25 -23.36 1.24
C GLN A 146 0.99 -23.03 0.44
N LYS A 147 -0.20 -23.25 1.02
CA LYS A 147 -1.47 -22.84 0.42
C LYS A 147 -1.56 -21.32 0.27
N MET A 148 -1.13 -20.55 1.27
CA MET A 148 -1.09 -19.09 1.22
C MET A 148 -0.11 -18.59 0.15
N MET A 149 1.08 -19.19 0.03
CA MET A 149 2.03 -18.87 -1.03
C MET A 149 1.44 -19.12 -2.42
N SER A 150 0.76 -20.25 -2.63
CA SER A 150 0.11 -20.55 -3.91
C SER A 150 -1.03 -19.57 -4.21
N ARG A 151 -1.86 -19.23 -3.23
CA ARG A 151 -2.89 -18.20 -3.37
C ARG A 151 -2.29 -16.84 -3.71
N ALA A 152 -1.21 -16.44 -3.03
CA ALA A 152 -0.55 -15.16 -3.29
C ALA A 152 -0.09 -15.02 -4.74
N LYS A 153 0.42 -16.10 -5.35
CA LYS A 153 0.78 -16.13 -6.77
C LYS A 153 -0.42 -15.98 -7.70
N TRP A 154 -1.51 -16.69 -7.43
CA TRP A 154 -2.69 -16.67 -8.28
C TRP A 154 -3.49 -15.37 -8.14
N PHE A 155 -3.71 -14.91 -6.92
CA PHE A 155 -4.49 -13.70 -6.66
C PHE A 155 -3.70 -12.42 -6.94
N SER A 156 -2.37 -12.46 -7.07
CA SER A 156 -1.62 -11.29 -7.53
C SER A 156 -2.00 -10.85 -8.94
N MET A 157 -2.63 -11.70 -9.75
CA MET A 157 -3.23 -11.32 -11.03
C MET A 157 -4.30 -10.23 -10.88
N LEU A 158 -4.97 -10.12 -9.71
CA LEU A 158 -5.90 -9.03 -9.43
C LEU A 158 -5.24 -7.66 -9.57
N ASN A 159 -3.92 -7.56 -9.35
CA ASN A 159 -3.18 -6.32 -9.59
C ASN A 159 -3.18 -5.89 -11.06
N LEU A 160 -3.53 -6.75 -12.00
CA LEU A 160 -3.65 -6.42 -13.43
C LEU A 160 -5.10 -6.10 -13.83
N VAL A 161 -6.06 -6.21 -12.92
CA VAL A 161 -7.47 -5.94 -13.19
C VAL A 161 -7.77 -4.47 -12.87
N SER A 162 -7.46 -3.60 -13.82
CA SER A 162 -7.75 -2.16 -13.78
C SER A 162 -7.99 -1.69 -15.22
N PRO A 163 -9.15 -1.09 -15.57
CA PRO A 163 -9.39 -0.57 -16.91
C PRO A 163 -8.34 0.46 -17.35
N TYR A 164 -7.72 1.16 -16.40
CA TYR A 164 -6.63 2.10 -16.67
C TYR A 164 -5.42 1.44 -17.35
N ILE A 165 -5.14 0.16 -17.10
CA ILE A 165 -4.01 -0.54 -17.72
C ILE A 165 -4.15 -0.62 -19.25
N ILE A 166 -5.39 -0.70 -19.74
CA ILE A 166 -5.71 -0.74 -21.17
C ILE A 166 -6.24 0.61 -21.68
N GLY A 167 -6.02 1.69 -20.93
CA GLY A 167 -6.39 3.05 -21.32
C GLY A 167 -7.88 3.39 -21.19
N ILE A 168 -8.69 2.49 -20.62
CA ILE A 168 -10.11 2.75 -20.38
C ILE A 168 -10.23 3.56 -19.07
N HIS A 169 -10.82 4.75 -19.19
CA HIS A 169 -11.11 5.64 -18.08
C HIS A 169 -12.56 6.14 -18.20
N ASN A 170 -13.11 6.66 -17.09
CA ASN A 170 -14.43 7.32 -17.05
C ASN A 170 -15.53 6.57 -17.82
N ILE A 171 -15.79 5.31 -17.46
CA ILE A 171 -16.84 4.51 -18.09
C ILE A 171 -18.18 5.22 -17.90
N GLU A 172 -18.77 5.72 -18.99
CA GLU A 172 -20.02 6.47 -18.96
C GLU A 172 -21.19 5.52 -18.64
N LEU A 173 -21.84 5.73 -17.49
CA LEU A 173 -23.07 5.03 -17.12
C LEU A 173 -24.32 5.82 -17.54
N SER A 174 -24.20 7.15 -17.58
CA SER A 174 -25.18 8.08 -18.14
C SER A 174 -24.53 9.44 -18.42
N LYS A 175 -25.27 10.38 -19.03
CA LYS A 175 -24.78 11.72 -19.40
C LYS A 175 -24.00 12.47 -18.31
N ASN A 176 -24.32 12.23 -17.02
CA ASN A 176 -23.70 12.91 -15.88
C ASN A 176 -23.08 11.94 -14.87
N ILE A 177 -22.98 10.65 -15.19
CA ILE A 177 -22.46 9.63 -14.27
C ILE A 177 -21.39 8.82 -14.99
N ASN A 178 -20.16 8.95 -14.50
CA ASN A 178 -19.04 8.11 -14.93
C ASN A 178 -18.59 7.25 -13.77
N ALA A 179 -18.12 6.05 -14.08
CA ALA A 179 -17.58 5.14 -13.08
C ALA A 179 -16.23 4.57 -13.52
N ASN A 180 -15.48 4.07 -12.55
CA ASN A 180 -14.36 3.19 -12.81
C ASN A 180 -14.15 2.25 -11.62
N PHE A 181 -13.32 1.23 -11.81
CA PHE A 181 -12.98 0.29 -10.74
C PHE A 181 -11.55 -0.21 -10.90
N SER A 182 -10.97 -0.73 -9.83
CA SER A 182 -9.73 -1.50 -9.91
C SER A 182 -9.70 -2.54 -8.79
N PHE A 183 -9.03 -3.65 -9.05
CA PHE A 183 -8.76 -4.67 -8.04
C PHE A 183 -7.28 -4.71 -7.72
N GLY A 184 -6.94 -5.23 -6.55
CA GLY A 184 -5.57 -5.32 -6.09
C GLY A 184 -5.38 -6.51 -5.16
N TYR A 185 -4.12 -6.94 -5.06
CA TYR A 185 -3.72 -7.96 -4.12
C TYR A 185 -2.33 -7.64 -3.57
N MET A 186 -2.16 -7.72 -2.25
CA MET A 186 -0.85 -7.67 -1.63
C MET A 186 -0.76 -8.52 -0.37
N LEU A 187 0.43 -9.04 -0.08
CA LEU A 187 0.76 -9.51 1.27
C LEU A 187 1.00 -8.32 2.19
N THR A 188 0.43 -8.40 3.38
CA THR A 188 0.54 -7.38 4.43
C THR A 188 0.96 -8.04 5.75
N PRO A 189 1.36 -7.25 6.77
CA PRO A 189 1.70 -7.80 8.10
C PRO A 189 0.54 -8.50 8.80
N VAL A 190 -0.67 -8.33 8.27
CA VAL A 190 -1.92 -8.80 8.85
C VAL A 190 -2.60 -9.90 8.01
N GLY A 191 -1.95 -10.35 6.93
CA GLY A 191 -2.44 -11.40 6.04
C GLY A 191 -2.48 -11.00 4.55
N GLU A 192 -3.27 -11.76 3.80
CA GLU A 192 -3.56 -11.50 2.39
C GLU A 192 -4.57 -10.34 2.29
N ALA A 193 -4.24 -9.27 1.57
CA ALA A 193 -5.14 -8.13 1.33
C ALA A 193 -5.69 -8.17 -0.09
N TYR A 194 -7.02 -8.26 -0.21
CA TYR A 194 -7.79 -8.21 -1.46
C TYR A 194 -8.45 -6.85 -1.55
N ILE A 195 -8.02 -6.02 -2.49
CA ILE A 195 -8.37 -4.61 -2.53
C ILE A 195 -9.31 -4.36 -3.71
N GLN A 196 -10.33 -3.55 -3.48
CA GLN A 196 -11.33 -3.16 -4.46
C GLN A 196 -11.52 -1.66 -4.36
N ASN A 197 -11.32 -0.97 -5.47
CA ASN A 197 -11.58 0.45 -5.60
C ASN A 197 -12.75 0.66 -6.57
N TYR A 198 -13.65 1.55 -6.21
CA TYR A 198 -14.76 1.98 -7.06
C TYR A 198 -14.79 3.50 -7.05
N TRP A 199 -14.69 4.09 -8.24
CA TRP A 199 -14.84 5.53 -8.43
C TRP A 199 -16.17 5.82 -9.09
N LEU A 200 -16.83 6.87 -8.63
CA LEU A 200 -18.08 7.37 -9.17
C LEU A 200 -18.00 8.88 -9.28
N LYS A 201 -18.19 9.41 -10.48
CA LYS A 201 -18.28 10.84 -10.74
C LYS A 201 -19.72 11.18 -11.05
N ILE A 202 -20.34 12.04 -10.25
CA ILE A 202 -21.68 12.57 -10.47
C ILE A 202 -21.54 14.05 -10.78
N SER A 203 -21.78 14.43 -12.03
CA SER A 203 -21.47 15.78 -12.54
C SER A 203 -19.99 16.15 -12.37
N GLN A 204 -19.66 16.94 -11.35
CA GLN A 204 -18.28 17.38 -11.06
C GLN A 204 -17.73 16.76 -9.77
N ASP A 205 -18.58 16.20 -8.93
CA ASP A 205 -18.19 15.60 -7.65
C ASP A 205 -17.74 14.17 -7.86
N ILE A 206 -16.65 13.80 -7.20
CA ILE A 206 -16.02 12.48 -7.32
C ILE A 206 -16.06 11.81 -5.94
N TYR A 207 -16.61 10.61 -5.95
CA TYR A 207 -16.68 9.71 -4.80
C TYR A 207 -15.84 8.49 -5.10
N LYS A 208 -15.10 8.03 -4.10
CA LYS A 208 -14.38 6.77 -4.16
C LYS A 208 -14.73 5.92 -2.96
N LEU A 209 -14.94 4.65 -3.21
CA LEU A 209 -15.12 3.61 -2.22
C LEU A 209 -13.99 2.60 -2.36
N ASN A 210 -13.17 2.47 -1.32
CA ASN A 210 -12.16 1.42 -1.22
C ASN A 210 -12.60 0.39 -0.19
N PHE A 211 -12.62 -0.88 -0.59
CA PHE A 211 -12.76 -2.00 0.32
C PHE A 211 -11.55 -2.90 0.22
N THR A 212 -10.92 -3.16 1.34
CA THR A 212 -9.88 -4.18 1.47
C THR A 212 -10.37 -5.28 2.38
N LEU A 213 -10.40 -6.51 1.89
CA LEU A 213 -10.64 -7.70 2.69
C LEU A 213 -9.29 -8.31 3.05
N TYR A 214 -9.09 -8.55 4.33
CA TYR A 214 -7.90 -9.23 4.84
C TYR A 214 -8.24 -10.67 5.17
N ARG A 215 -7.36 -11.60 4.82
CA ARG A 215 -7.52 -13.03 5.13
C ARG A 215 -6.26 -13.56 5.80
N LEU A 216 -6.46 -14.24 6.93
CA LEU A 216 -5.40 -14.98 7.61
C LEU A 216 -5.96 -16.23 8.28
N SER A 217 -5.48 -17.42 7.90
CA SER A 217 -5.81 -18.71 8.55
C SER A 217 -7.31 -18.98 8.77
N GLY A 218 -8.19 -18.44 7.92
CA GLY A 218 -9.65 -18.61 8.02
C GLY A 218 -10.39 -17.42 8.64
N ASN A 219 -9.66 -16.52 9.31
CA ASN A 219 -10.20 -15.26 9.81
C ASN A 219 -10.25 -14.21 8.70
N ILE A 220 -11.24 -13.32 8.81
CA ILE A 220 -11.49 -12.24 7.85
C ILE A 220 -11.48 -10.89 8.58
N GLY A 221 -10.69 -9.98 8.03
CA GLY A 221 -10.72 -8.56 8.36
C GLY A 221 -11.21 -7.73 7.20
N TYR A 222 -11.48 -6.46 7.48
CA TYR A 222 -11.85 -5.46 6.51
C TYR A 222 -11.20 -4.11 6.83
N HIS A 223 -11.06 -3.34 5.77
CA HIS A 223 -10.84 -1.91 5.77
C HIS A 223 -11.78 -1.32 4.73
N ALA A 224 -12.57 -0.34 5.12
CA ALA A 224 -13.49 0.38 4.28
C ALA A 224 -13.11 1.86 4.32
N GLU A 225 -13.00 2.47 3.15
CA GLU A 225 -12.66 3.88 3.01
C GLU A 225 -13.65 4.53 2.05
N LEU A 226 -14.20 5.67 2.46
CA LEU A 226 -15.00 6.56 1.64
C LEU A 226 -14.22 7.86 1.46
N ASP A 227 -13.92 8.20 0.21
CA ASP A 227 -13.22 9.41 -0.15
C ASP A 227 -14.11 10.30 -1.02
N LEU A 228 -14.20 11.57 -0.63
CA LEU A 228 -14.80 12.63 -1.41
C LEU A 228 -13.64 13.41 -2.05
N LEU A 229 -13.36 13.11 -3.31
CA LEU A 229 -12.22 13.63 -4.02
C LEU A 229 -12.50 15.02 -4.61
N ASN A 230 -11.64 15.98 -4.28
CA ASN A 230 -11.53 17.29 -4.93
C ASN A 230 -12.86 18.02 -5.14
N LYS A 231 -13.73 17.99 -4.13
CA LYS A 231 -14.98 18.75 -4.11
C LYS A 231 -14.68 20.24 -4.18
N LYS A 232 -15.18 20.89 -5.22
CA LYS A 232 -15.03 22.35 -5.37
C LYS A 232 -15.90 23.07 -4.36
N VAL A 233 -15.28 23.72 -3.39
CA VAL A 233 -15.97 24.59 -2.43
C VAL A 233 -16.11 26.00 -3.02
N THR A 234 -15.07 26.48 -3.71
CA THR A 234 -15.08 27.75 -4.42
C THR A 234 -14.26 27.65 -5.71
N LYS A 235 -14.14 28.75 -6.46
CA LYS A 235 -13.24 28.82 -7.64
C LYS A 235 -11.76 28.62 -7.31
N ARG A 236 -11.34 28.76 -6.04
CA ARG A 236 -9.94 28.64 -5.60
C ARG A 236 -9.69 27.57 -4.55
N PHE A 237 -10.74 26.92 -4.06
CA PHE A 237 -10.64 25.95 -2.97
C PHE A 237 -11.28 24.63 -3.37
N ASP A 238 -10.46 23.58 -3.35
CA ASP A 238 -10.90 22.21 -3.47
C ASP A 238 -10.72 21.50 -2.12
N LEU A 239 -11.64 20.62 -1.80
CA LEU A 239 -11.69 19.87 -0.55
C LEU A 239 -11.61 18.38 -0.83
N ARG A 240 -10.72 17.66 -0.13
CA ARG A 240 -10.70 16.20 -0.10
C ARG A 240 -10.98 15.72 1.32
N THR A 241 -11.97 14.85 1.48
CA THR A 241 -12.35 14.29 2.78
C THR A 241 -12.35 12.78 2.69
N LYS A 242 -11.61 12.12 3.58
CA LYS A 242 -11.50 10.66 3.63
C LYS A 242 -11.96 10.16 5.00
N LEU A 243 -12.87 9.20 4.98
CA LEU A 243 -13.34 8.47 6.16
C LEU A 243 -12.87 7.02 6.04
N ILE A 244 -12.31 6.48 7.12
CA ILE A 244 -11.71 5.16 7.13
C ILE A 244 -12.25 4.38 8.33
N ALA A 245 -12.59 3.11 8.13
CA ALA A 245 -12.90 2.16 9.19
C ALA A 245 -12.21 0.82 8.93
N CYS A 246 -11.62 0.20 9.95
CA CYS A 246 -11.00 -1.12 9.84
C CYS A 246 -11.25 -1.98 11.09
N ASN A 247 -11.21 -3.30 10.94
CA ASN A 247 -11.31 -4.24 12.08
C ASN A 247 -10.15 -5.24 12.10
N THR A 248 -9.02 -4.92 11.45
CA THR A 248 -7.84 -5.80 11.34
C THR A 248 -7.31 -6.27 12.69
N SER A 249 -7.57 -5.52 13.75
CA SER A 249 -7.33 -5.86 15.16
C SER A 249 -8.07 -7.08 15.69
N THR A 250 -9.25 -7.39 15.15
CA THR A 250 -10.20 -8.33 15.77
C THR A 250 -9.81 -9.80 15.69
N TYR A 251 -8.79 -10.13 14.89
CA TYR A 251 -8.33 -11.51 14.71
C TYR A 251 -6.79 -11.63 14.70
N LEU A 252 -6.09 -10.62 15.22
CA LEU A 252 -4.62 -10.54 15.23
C LEU A 252 -4.07 -10.36 16.64
N HIS A 253 -4.39 -11.32 17.52
CA HIS A 253 -3.98 -11.28 18.93
C HIS A 253 -2.46 -11.25 19.11
N ASP A 254 -1.70 -11.89 18.21
CA ASP A 254 -0.24 -12.02 18.30
C ASP A 254 0.53 -10.72 17.99
N TYR A 255 -0.15 -9.69 17.50
CA TYR A 255 0.48 -8.46 17.01
C TYR A 255 0.31 -7.25 17.94
N SER A 256 -0.18 -7.47 19.16
CA SER A 256 -0.41 -6.41 20.16
C SER A 256 -1.26 -5.24 19.64
N ILE A 257 -2.11 -5.49 18.64
CA ILE A 257 -3.04 -4.49 18.11
C ILE A 257 -4.28 -4.50 19.02
N PRO A 258 -4.72 -3.34 19.54
CA PRO A 258 -5.92 -3.28 20.38
C PRO A 258 -7.14 -3.85 19.65
N ASN A 259 -7.87 -4.76 20.29
CA ASN A 259 -9.04 -5.45 19.75
C ASN A 259 -10.28 -4.51 19.67
N SER A 260 -10.22 -3.51 18.79
CA SER A 260 -11.30 -2.54 18.56
C SER A 260 -11.38 -2.14 17.08
N ILE A 261 -12.54 -1.63 16.66
CA ILE A 261 -12.67 -1.04 15.32
C ILE A 261 -11.79 0.21 15.25
N GLY A 262 -10.87 0.21 14.30
CA GLY A 262 -10.05 1.37 13.96
C GLY A 262 -10.84 2.37 13.11
N ILE A 263 -10.73 3.65 13.42
CA ILE A 263 -11.35 4.75 12.65
C ILE A 263 -10.24 5.71 12.23
N GLY A 264 -10.30 6.18 10.99
CA GLY A 264 -9.43 7.21 10.46
C GLY A 264 -10.26 8.33 9.81
N PHE A 265 -9.73 9.54 9.89
CA PHE A 265 -10.29 10.72 9.25
C PHE A 265 -9.16 11.52 8.64
N GLU A 266 -9.29 11.88 7.37
CA GLU A 266 -8.38 12.81 6.72
C GLU A 266 -9.15 13.96 6.07
N GLN A 267 -8.62 15.17 6.23
CA GLN A 267 -9.14 16.36 5.59
C GLN A 267 -7.99 17.12 4.94
N GLU A 268 -8.14 17.40 3.66
CA GLU A 268 -7.18 18.18 2.89
C GLU A 268 -7.89 19.34 2.19
N LEU A 269 -7.32 20.53 2.31
CA LEU A 269 -7.73 21.75 1.63
C LEU A 269 -6.65 22.14 0.64
N LYS A 270 -7.06 22.29 -0.62
CA LYS A 270 -6.19 22.74 -1.69
C LYS A 270 -6.57 24.14 -2.13
N TYR A 271 -5.64 25.07 -1.99
CA TYR A 271 -5.77 26.46 -2.41
C TYR A 271 -5.03 26.70 -3.73
N MET A 272 -5.77 27.13 -4.76
CA MET A 272 -5.20 27.56 -6.03
C MET A 272 -4.73 29.02 -5.94
N ILE A 273 -3.42 29.21 -5.75
CA ILE A 273 -2.77 30.53 -5.76
C ILE A 273 -2.81 31.11 -7.18
N SER A 274 -2.52 30.27 -8.17
CA SER A 274 -2.58 30.62 -9.59
C SER A 274 -2.99 29.40 -10.44
N SER A 275 -3.12 29.57 -11.75
CA SER A 275 -3.38 28.45 -12.67
C SER A 275 -2.25 27.40 -12.69
N ARG A 276 -1.06 27.76 -12.19
CA ARG A 276 0.13 26.90 -12.16
C ARG A 276 0.59 26.51 -10.76
N CYS A 277 0.15 27.22 -9.72
CA CYS A 277 0.60 26.97 -8.35
C CYS A 277 -0.59 26.69 -7.44
N ASN A 278 -0.50 25.60 -6.69
CA ASN A 278 -1.45 25.29 -5.62
C ASN A 278 -0.71 24.91 -4.33
N LEU A 279 -1.32 25.27 -3.21
CA LEU A 279 -0.88 24.96 -1.87
C LEU A 279 -1.90 24.03 -1.23
N THR A 280 -1.40 23.01 -0.56
CA THR A 280 -2.20 21.99 0.11
C THR A 280 -1.90 22.04 1.59
N VAL A 281 -2.95 22.07 2.42
CA VAL A 281 -2.86 21.88 3.87
C VAL A 281 -3.93 20.89 4.28
N GLY A 282 -3.55 19.92 5.08
CA GLY A 282 -4.46 18.93 5.60
C GLY A 282 -3.98 18.32 6.90
N TYR A 283 -4.81 17.46 7.44
CA TYR A 283 -4.45 16.63 8.57
C TYR A 283 -5.07 15.25 8.41
N SER A 284 -4.47 14.27 9.08
CA SER A 284 -5.05 12.95 9.25
C SER A 284 -4.96 12.55 10.71
N ILE A 285 -6.06 12.00 11.22
CA ILE A 285 -6.15 11.38 12.53
C ILE A 285 -6.58 9.94 12.38
N LYS A 286 -6.03 9.06 13.20
CA LYS A 286 -6.49 7.68 13.29
C LYS A 286 -6.43 7.16 14.71
N SER A 287 -7.35 6.28 15.05
CA SER A 287 -7.29 5.45 16.25
C SER A 287 -6.29 4.29 16.05
N PRO A 288 -6.04 3.46 17.08
CA PRO A 288 -5.26 2.25 16.92
C PRO A 288 -5.87 1.30 15.87
N GLY A 289 -5.01 0.55 15.19
CA GLY A 289 -5.38 -0.36 14.10
C GLY A 289 -4.32 -0.40 13.00
N TYR A 290 -4.39 -1.43 12.15
CA TYR A 290 -3.52 -1.50 10.97
C TYR A 290 -4.16 -0.75 9.80
N PHE A 291 -3.45 0.27 9.31
CA PHE A 291 -3.77 1.06 8.13
C PHE A 291 -2.58 1.05 7.19
N SER A 292 -2.73 0.53 5.96
CA SER A 292 -1.64 0.43 4.97
C SER A 292 -1.11 1.80 4.52
N SER A 293 -1.89 2.86 4.70
CA SER A 293 -1.51 4.25 4.42
C SER A 293 -0.56 4.86 5.46
N THR A 294 -0.40 4.24 6.64
CA THR A 294 0.40 4.79 7.75
C THR A 294 1.34 3.77 8.35
N LEU A 295 2.53 4.19 8.80
CA LEU A 295 3.50 3.29 9.43
C LEU A 295 3.16 2.92 10.88
N SER A 296 2.28 3.68 11.54
CA SER A 296 1.91 3.44 12.94
C SER A 296 0.72 2.48 13.07
N SER A 297 0.75 1.60 14.07
CA SER A 297 -0.41 0.79 14.50
C SER A 297 -1.15 1.41 15.69
N THR A 298 -0.57 2.45 16.32
CA THR A 298 -1.18 3.20 17.43
C THR A 298 -1.96 4.39 16.92
N GLU A 299 -2.53 5.17 17.83
CA GLU A 299 -3.03 6.52 17.53
C GLU A 299 -1.95 7.34 16.84
N ASP A 300 -2.36 8.13 15.85
CA ASP A 300 -1.47 8.98 15.07
C ASP A 300 -2.21 10.24 14.61
N PHE A 301 -1.52 11.37 14.68
CA PHE A 301 -1.95 12.67 14.14
C PHE A 301 -0.84 13.15 13.21
N GLN A 302 -1.17 13.40 11.95
CA GLN A 302 -0.22 13.90 10.97
C GLN A 302 -0.74 15.19 10.35
N LEU A 303 0.13 16.18 10.26
CA LEU A 303 -0.09 17.38 9.45
C LEU A 303 0.45 17.12 8.05
N LYS A 304 -0.35 17.41 7.03
CA LYS A 304 0.02 17.28 5.62
C LYS A 304 0.14 18.69 5.02
N THR A 305 1.28 19.00 4.45
CA THR A 305 1.46 20.24 3.69
C THR A 305 2.10 19.94 2.35
N GLY A 306 1.74 20.71 1.33
CA GLY A 306 2.25 20.49 -0.02
C GLY A 306 2.21 21.75 -0.85
N ILE A 307 3.13 21.83 -1.81
CA ILE A 307 3.08 22.80 -2.89
C ILE A 307 3.21 22.02 -4.20
N SER A 308 2.32 22.31 -5.15
CA SER A 308 2.39 21.73 -6.49
C SER A 308 2.47 22.85 -7.51
N TRP A 309 3.45 22.69 -8.40
CA TRP A 309 3.70 23.59 -9.52
C TRP A 309 3.50 22.83 -10.83
N LYS A 310 2.70 23.38 -11.74
CA LYS A 310 2.63 22.93 -13.13
C LYS A 310 3.75 23.62 -13.91
N LEU A 311 4.74 22.82 -14.31
CA LEU A 311 5.76 23.20 -15.28
C LEU A 311 5.13 23.29 -16.66
#